data_AF-A0A965ZS70-F1
#
_entry.id   AF-A0A965ZS70-F1
#
_cell.length_a   1.000
_cell.length_b   1.000
_cell.length_c   1.000
_cell.angle_alpha   90.00
_cell.angle_beta   90.00
_cell.angle_gamma   90.00
#
_symmetry.space_group_name_H-M   'P 1'
#
loop_
_entity.id
_entity.type
_entity.pdbx_description
1 polymer ?
#
loop_
_entity_poly.entity_id
_entity_poly.type
_entity_poly.pdbx_seq_one_letter_code
_entity_poly.pdbx_strand_id
1 'polypeptide(L)'
;MIPDFLLETRPSSGHLWRIVENQEQAATRRITRSAAAQSRLEELLDQNKPAYLPGSEHLHWLLKTPFRYPTLRHGSRFGSPFEPGILYGARELHTAMTESAVYLWLFRAAPLELGPLDRISDGRTAIQFPVSHDRFSDLTADRASDYRSRISDPASYDFSQSLGAQLREAGAAAIWFFSARAKQGINCAVLDPAAIPGGTVPQESHWQLQLDASHCWWGQAGSESFEVRYEDVVDSSGDIPQPAL
;
A
#
# COMPACT_ATOMS: atom_id res chain seq x y z
N MET A 1 2.18 -26.51 -1.70
CA MET A 1 0.80 -26.70 -1.22
C MET A 1 0.56 -25.72 -0.09
N ILE A 2 -0.59 -25.04 -0.09
CA ILE A 2 -1.00 -24.12 0.98
C ILE A 2 -1.86 -24.91 1.97
N PRO A 3 -1.54 -24.89 3.28
CA PRO A 3 -2.38 -25.57 4.27
C PRO A 3 -3.76 -24.92 4.40
N ASP A 4 -4.81 -25.74 4.57
CA ASP A 4 -6.20 -25.29 4.70
C ASP A 4 -6.40 -24.28 5.84
N PHE A 5 -5.65 -24.41 6.94
CA PHE A 5 -5.74 -23.48 8.05
C PHE A 5 -5.29 -22.05 7.68
N LEU A 6 -4.49 -21.84 6.63
CA LEU A 6 -4.18 -20.48 6.16
C LEU A 6 -5.33 -19.86 5.36
N LEU A 7 -6.29 -20.68 4.92
CA LEU A 7 -7.45 -20.28 4.13
C LEU A 7 -8.70 -19.99 4.99
N GLU A 8 -8.67 -20.35 6.27
CA GLU A 8 -9.78 -20.08 7.18
C GLU A 8 -10.01 -18.58 7.35
N THR A 9 -11.28 -18.20 7.40
CA THR A 9 -11.70 -16.81 7.61
C THR A 9 -12.57 -16.68 8.85
N ARG A 10 -12.50 -15.54 9.52
CA ARG A 10 -13.29 -15.22 10.71
C ARG A 10 -13.78 -13.77 10.71
N PRO A 11 -14.82 -13.44 11.49
CA PRO A 11 -15.17 -12.05 11.74
C PRO A 11 -14.02 -11.28 12.37
N SER A 12 -13.73 -10.11 11.82
CA SER A 12 -12.71 -9.21 12.32
C SER A 12 -13.00 -7.77 11.92
N SER A 13 -12.40 -6.84 12.65
CA SER A 13 -12.46 -5.42 12.38
C SER A 13 -11.19 -4.74 12.87
N GLY A 14 -10.98 -3.51 12.42
CA GLY A 14 -9.82 -2.70 12.80
C GLY A 14 -9.82 -1.36 12.10
N HIS A 15 -8.72 -0.63 12.25
CA HIS A 15 -8.45 0.60 11.50
C HIS A 15 -7.17 0.42 10.70
N LEU A 16 -7.14 1.00 9.51
CA LEU A 16 -5.98 1.02 8.64
C LEU A 16 -5.49 2.45 8.46
N TRP A 17 -4.18 2.59 8.48
CA TRP A 17 -3.43 3.73 8.01
C TRP A 17 -2.93 3.47 6.60
N ARG A 18 -3.02 4.48 5.74
CA ARG A 18 -2.43 4.47 4.40
C ARG A 18 -1.81 5.83 4.14
N ILE A 19 -0.62 5.84 3.54
CA ILE A 19 0.01 7.07 3.07
C ILE A 19 -0.37 7.26 1.61
N VAL A 20 -0.86 8.45 1.27
CA VAL A 20 -1.22 8.84 -0.08
C VAL A 20 -0.50 10.14 -0.44
N GLU A 21 -0.38 10.42 -1.74
CA GLU A 21 0.10 11.72 -2.21
C GLU A 21 -0.80 12.85 -1.69
N ASN A 22 -0.18 13.98 -1.35
CA ASN A 22 -0.94 15.19 -1.04
C ASN A 22 -1.81 15.55 -2.24
N GLN A 23 -2.98 16.13 -1.96
CA GLN A 23 -3.85 16.69 -2.99
C GLN A 23 -3.28 18.03 -3.49
N GLU A 24 -2.13 17.98 -4.17
CA GLU A 24 -1.52 19.14 -4.80
C GLU A 24 -2.07 19.35 -6.22
N GLN A 25 -1.90 20.58 -6.73
CA GLN A 25 -2.29 20.96 -8.09
C GLN A 25 -1.82 19.91 -9.11
N ALA A 26 -2.73 19.54 -10.02
CA ALA A 26 -2.51 18.48 -11.02
C ALA A 26 -1.08 18.51 -11.57
N ALA A 27 -0.28 17.48 -11.29
CA ALA A 27 1.14 17.41 -11.70
C ALA A 27 1.31 17.60 -13.22
N THR A 28 0.27 17.23 -13.97
CA THR A 28 0.05 17.46 -15.40
C THR A 28 0.09 18.94 -15.80
N ARG A 29 -0.13 19.89 -14.87
CA ARG A 29 -0.02 21.33 -15.15
C ARG A 29 1.37 21.73 -15.62
N ARG A 30 2.42 21.04 -15.15
CA ARG A 30 3.82 21.30 -15.56
C ARG A 30 4.08 20.98 -17.03
N ILE A 31 3.23 20.15 -17.66
CA ILE A 31 3.36 19.74 -19.07
C ILE A 31 2.30 20.38 -19.98
N THR A 32 1.40 21.20 -19.45
CA THR A 32 0.34 21.86 -20.24
C THR A 32 0.63 23.35 -20.43
N ARG A 33 0.38 23.85 -21.65
CA ARG A 33 0.71 25.24 -22.03
C ARG A 33 -0.35 26.26 -21.61
N SER A 34 -1.55 25.82 -21.22
CA SER A 34 -2.67 26.68 -20.82
C SER A 34 -3.67 25.93 -19.94
N ALA A 35 -4.57 26.66 -19.28
CA ALA A 35 -5.67 26.07 -18.51
C ALA A 35 -6.59 25.21 -19.39
N ALA A 36 -6.89 25.65 -20.63
CA ALA A 36 -7.69 24.86 -21.57
C ALA A 36 -6.99 23.55 -21.96
N ALA A 37 -5.67 23.58 -22.18
CA ALA A 37 -4.90 22.36 -22.43
C ALA A 37 -4.89 21.43 -21.21
N GLN A 38 -4.84 21.99 -20.00
CA GLN A 38 -4.97 21.23 -18.75
C GLN A 38 -6.33 20.55 -18.65
N SER A 39 -7.43 21.27 -18.84
CA SER A 39 -8.78 20.70 -18.82
C SER A 39 -8.93 19.60 -19.87
N ARG A 40 -8.42 19.82 -21.08
CA ARG A 40 -8.49 18.82 -22.14
C ARG A 40 -7.69 17.56 -21.81
N LEU A 41 -6.52 17.70 -21.19
CA LEU A 41 -5.72 16.56 -20.75
C LEU A 41 -6.43 15.77 -19.64
N GLU A 42 -6.98 16.46 -18.63
CA GLU A 42 -7.73 15.80 -17.56
C GLU A 42 -8.98 15.09 -18.09
N GLU A 43 -9.73 15.70 -19.02
CA GLU A 43 -10.85 15.03 -19.70
C GLU A 43 -10.42 13.76 -20.43
N LEU A 44 -9.32 13.82 -21.19
CA LEU A 44 -8.78 12.67 -21.90
C LEU A 44 -8.33 11.57 -20.93
N LEU A 45 -7.69 11.94 -19.83
CA LEU A 45 -7.28 11.00 -18.79
C LEU A 45 -8.53 10.35 -18.17
N ASP A 46 -9.51 11.14 -17.73
CA ASP A 46 -10.74 10.64 -17.11
C ASP A 46 -11.53 9.70 -18.01
N GLN A 47 -11.63 10.00 -19.30
CA GLN A 47 -12.31 9.15 -20.29
C GLN A 47 -11.65 7.78 -20.50
N ASN A 48 -10.35 7.66 -20.24
CA ASN A 48 -9.58 6.44 -20.48
C ASN A 48 -9.26 5.66 -19.20
N LYS A 49 -9.66 6.15 -18.03
CA LYS A 49 -9.44 5.40 -16.79
C LYS A 49 -10.37 4.17 -16.75
N PRO A 50 -9.91 2.98 -16.31
CA PRO A 50 -10.73 1.76 -16.23
C PRO A 50 -12.00 1.94 -15.41
N ALA A 51 -12.99 1.06 -15.55
CA ALA A 51 -14.14 1.07 -14.65
C ALA A 51 -13.70 0.74 -13.20
N TYR A 52 -14.45 1.25 -12.22
CA TYR A 52 -14.26 0.80 -10.83
C TYR A 52 -14.75 -0.64 -10.67
N LEU A 53 -14.20 -1.34 -9.68
CA LEU A 53 -14.71 -2.65 -9.28
C LEU A 53 -16.18 -2.51 -8.80
N PRO A 54 -17.12 -3.31 -9.32
CA PRO A 54 -18.51 -3.27 -8.87
C PRO A 54 -18.62 -3.46 -7.35
N GLY A 55 -19.50 -2.72 -6.71
CA GLY A 55 -19.66 -2.73 -5.26
C GLY A 55 -18.77 -1.73 -4.52
N SER A 56 -17.86 -1.01 -5.21
CA SER A 56 -17.03 0.04 -4.60
C SER A 56 -17.62 1.46 -4.70
N GLU A 57 -18.80 1.62 -5.31
CA GLU A 57 -19.39 2.92 -5.66
C GLU A 57 -19.65 3.80 -4.43
N HIS A 58 -20.00 3.16 -3.31
CA HIS A 58 -20.36 3.78 -2.05
C HIS A 58 -19.15 4.28 -1.23
N LEU A 59 -17.93 3.95 -1.66
CA LEU A 59 -16.71 4.32 -0.95
C LEU A 59 -16.21 5.70 -1.36
N HIS A 60 -15.57 6.38 -0.40
CA HIS A 60 -14.78 7.57 -0.69
C HIS A 60 -13.73 7.28 -1.77
N TRP A 61 -13.45 8.26 -2.64
CA TRP A 61 -12.60 8.06 -3.81
C TRP A 61 -11.18 7.56 -3.47
N LEU A 62 -10.60 8.02 -2.35
CA LEU A 62 -9.32 7.53 -1.84
C LEU A 62 -9.33 6.03 -1.48
N LEU A 63 -10.51 5.49 -1.19
CA LEU A 63 -10.73 4.10 -0.76
C LEU A 63 -11.16 3.20 -1.92
N LYS A 64 -11.84 3.71 -2.95
CA LYS A 64 -12.18 2.90 -4.15
C LYS A 64 -11.12 2.86 -5.25
N THR A 65 -10.24 3.86 -5.32
CA THR A 65 -9.20 3.94 -6.37
C THR A 65 -8.23 2.76 -6.41
N PRO A 66 -7.82 2.12 -5.29
CA PRO A 66 -6.93 0.95 -5.35
C PRO A 66 -7.53 -0.26 -6.06
N PHE A 67 -8.86 -0.38 -6.10
CA PHE A 67 -9.55 -1.49 -6.78
C PHE A 67 -9.72 -1.27 -8.29
N ARG A 68 -9.42 -0.06 -8.79
CA ARG A 68 -9.69 0.35 -10.17
C ARG A 68 -8.64 -0.14 -11.16
N TYR A 69 -7.37 -0.05 -10.79
CA TYR A 69 -6.26 -0.27 -11.71
C TYR A 69 -5.73 -1.71 -11.59
N PRO A 70 -5.39 -2.36 -12.71
CA PRO A 70 -4.69 -3.64 -12.66
C PRO A 70 -3.37 -3.48 -11.91
N THR A 71 -2.92 -4.56 -11.29
CA THR A 71 -1.67 -4.56 -10.52
C THR A 71 -0.46 -4.34 -11.45
N LEU A 72 0.69 -4.02 -10.86
CA LEU A 72 1.94 -3.78 -11.60
C LEU A 72 2.34 -5.02 -12.41
N ARG A 73 3.35 -4.90 -13.28
CA ARG A 73 3.86 -5.99 -14.13
C ARG A 73 4.07 -7.32 -13.41
N HIS A 74 4.44 -7.28 -12.13
CA HIS A 74 4.74 -8.43 -11.28
C HIS A 74 3.66 -8.69 -10.21
N GLY A 75 2.52 -8.01 -10.30
CA GLY A 75 1.46 -8.05 -9.31
C GLY A 75 1.78 -7.21 -8.07
N SER A 76 1.17 -7.62 -6.97
CA SER A 76 1.38 -7.18 -5.59
C SER A 76 1.58 -8.42 -4.70
N ARG A 77 1.80 -8.22 -3.40
CA ARG A 77 2.07 -9.33 -2.47
C ARG A 77 1.01 -10.43 -2.49
N PHE A 78 -0.27 -10.08 -2.59
CA PHE A 78 -1.40 -11.03 -2.56
C PHE A 78 -2.23 -10.99 -3.86
N GLY A 79 -1.70 -10.40 -4.93
CA GLY A 79 -2.40 -10.29 -6.20
C GLY A 79 -1.46 -10.46 -7.37
N SER A 80 -1.74 -11.40 -8.26
CA SER A 80 -1.06 -11.54 -9.55
C SER A 80 -1.41 -10.35 -10.48
N PRO A 81 -0.68 -10.19 -11.61
CA PRO A 81 -0.97 -9.20 -12.65
C PRO A 81 -2.41 -9.25 -13.22
N PHE A 82 -3.10 -10.38 -13.08
CA PHE A 82 -4.40 -10.63 -13.69
C PHE A 82 -5.57 -10.56 -12.70
N GLU A 83 -5.30 -10.32 -11.42
CA GLU A 83 -6.33 -10.21 -10.39
C GLU A 83 -6.78 -8.76 -10.18
N PRO A 84 -8.01 -8.54 -9.66
CA PRO A 84 -8.47 -7.22 -9.27
C PRO A 84 -7.51 -6.53 -8.28
N GLY A 85 -7.46 -5.20 -8.36
CA GLY A 85 -6.64 -4.38 -7.47
C GLY A 85 -6.96 -4.63 -5.99
N ILE A 86 -5.95 -4.44 -5.13
CA ILE A 86 -6.03 -4.63 -3.68
C ILE A 86 -5.76 -3.29 -3.00
N LEU A 87 -6.57 -2.95 -2.00
CA LEU A 87 -6.23 -1.84 -1.11
C LEU A 87 -5.30 -2.35 -0.01
N TYR A 88 -4.09 -1.81 0.05
CA TYR A 88 -3.14 -2.08 1.12
C TYR A 88 -3.12 -0.93 2.13
N GLY A 89 -3.09 -1.30 3.41
CA GLY A 89 -2.87 -0.39 4.53
C GLY A 89 -2.13 -1.09 5.66
N ALA A 90 -1.76 -0.34 6.68
CA ALA A 90 -1.14 -0.86 7.89
C ALA A 90 -1.98 -0.57 9.12
N ARG A 91 -1.88 -1.41 10.15
CA ARG A 91 -2.58 -1.18 11.42
C ARG A 91 -1.99 -0.01 12.20
N GLU A 92 -0.67 0.15 12.15
CA GLU A 92 0.05 1.24 12.81
C GLU A 92 0.52 2.28 11.79
N LEU A 93 0.45 3.57 12.16
CA LEU A 93 0.91 4.67 11.31
C LEU A 93 2.40 4.53 10.94
N HIS A 94 3.23 4.18 11.92
CA HIS A 94 4.66 3.91 11.73
C HIS A 94 4.91 2.81 10.68
N THR A 95 4.13 1.74 10.69
CA THR A 95 4.22 0.66 9.69
C THR A 95 3.90 1.19 8.29
N ALA A 96 2.84 1.99 8.13
CA ALA A 96 2.48 2.59 6.84
C ALA A 96 3.56 3.55 6.32
N MET A 97 4.17 4.35 7.22
CA MET A 97 5.28 5.25 6.89
C MET A 97 6.55 4.48 6.51
N THR A 98 6.86 3.37 7.20
CA THR A 98 7.99 2.50 6.89
C THR A 98 7.85 1.88 5.50
N GLU A 99 6.69 1.31 5.18
CA GLU A 99 6.41 0.77 3.84
C GLU A 99 6.55 1.85 2.76
N SER A 100 6.08 3.07 3.05
CA SER A 100 6.18 4.20 2.12
C SER A 100 7.63 4.64 1.89
N ALA A 101 8.44 4.71 2.95
CA ALA A 101 9.86 5.04 2.86
C ALA A 101 10.63 4.02 2.02
N VAL A 102 10.32 2.72 2.19
CA VAL A 102 10.90 1.64 1.37
C VAL A 102 10.67 1.86 -0.12
N TYR A 103 9.44 2.17 -0.54
CA TYR A 103 9.17 2.43 -1.96
C TYR A 103 9.81 3.72 -2.47
N LEU A 104 9.98 4.74 -1.63
CA LEU A 104 10.71 5.95 -2.01
C LEU A 104 12.21 5.69 -2.18
N TRP A 105 12.82 4.84 -1.35
CA TRP A 105 14.21 4.39 -1.55
C TRP A 105 14.38 3.55 -2.81
N LEU A 106 13.45 2.64 -3.10
CA LEU A 106 13.45 1.88 -4.36
C LEU A 106 13.31 2.81 -5.57
N PHE A 107 12.47 3.84 -5.47
CA PHE A 107 12.35 4.87 -6.50
C PHE A 107 13.66 5.68 -6.66
N ARG A 108 14.29 6.07 -5.54
CA ARG A 108 15.59 6.77 -5.53
C ARG A 108 16.70 5.93 -6.15
N ALA A 109 16.68 4.61 -6.01
CA ALA A 109 17.70 3.71 -6.52
C ALA A 109 17.58 3.40 -8.03
N ALA A 110 16.47 3.79 -8.67
CA ALA A 110 16.19 3.43 -10.07
C ALA A 110 17.06 4.14 -11.13
N PRO A 111 17.37 5.46 -11.05
CA PRO A 111 18.20 6.13 -12.06
C PRO A 111 19.71 5.96 -11.84
N LEU A 112 20.48 6.08 -12.92
CA LEU A 112 21.95 6.06 -12.89
C LEU A 112 22.55 7.31 -12.21
N GLU A 113 21.93 8.47 -12.41
CA GLU A 113 22.30 9.73 -11.76
C GLU A 113 21.13 10.19 -10.88
N LEU A 114 21.40 10.42 -9.59
CA LEU A 114 20.36 10.74 -8.62
C LEU A 114 19.76 12.14 -8.84
N GLY A 115 20.61 13.13 -9.13
CA GLY A 115 20.18 14.52 -9.30
C GLY A 115 19.28 14.99 -8.13
N PRO A 116 18.06 15.49 -8.40
CA PRO A 116 17.10 15.88 -7.36
C PRO A 116 16.67 14.76 -6.42
N LEU A 117 16.88 13.49 -6.78
CA LEU A 117 16.55 12.36 -5.91
C LEU A 117 17.63 12.07 -4.85
N ASP A 118 18.76 12.78 -4.88
CA ASP A 118 19.78 12.62 -3.81
C ASP A 118 19.16 12.87 -2.43
N ARG A 119 18.29 13.88 -2.36
CA ARG A 119 17.40 14.17 -1.22
C ARG A 119 15.98 14.46 -1.70
N ILE A 120 15.03 13.64 -1.28
CA ILE A 120 13.62 13.81 -1.59
C ILE A 120 12.97 14.58 -0.44
N SER A 121 12.41 15.75 -0.74
CA SER A 121 11.54 16.50 0.18
C SER A 121 10.15 16.59 -0.41
N ASP A 122 9.14 16.12 0.32
CA ASP A 122 7.77 16.01 -0.19
C ASP A 122 6.73 16.12 0.93
N GLY A 123 5.47 16.30 0.56
CA GLY A 123 4.32 16.26 1.46
C GLY A 123 3.39 15.09 1.14
N ARG A 124 2.93 14.39 2.18
CA ARG A 124 2.00 13.26 2.05
C ARG A 124 0.83 13.39 3.03
N THR A 125 -0.29 12.78 2.68
CA THR A 125 -1.44 12.65 3.58
C THR A 125 -1.46 11.24 4.15
N ALA A 126 -1.44 11.12 5.47
CA ALA A 126 -1.78 9.87 6.15
C ALA A 126 -3.29 9.84 6.36
N ILE A 127 -3.94 8.80 5.83
CA ILE A 127 -5.37 8.58 5.98
C ILE A 127 -5.65 7.41 6.90
N GLN A 128 -6.66 7.54 7.77
CA GLN A 128 -7.15 6.49 8.65
C GLN A 128 -8.61 6.15 8.34
N PHE A 129 -8.93 4.86 8.26
CA PHE A 129 -10.30 4.41 8.02
C PHE A 129 -10.57 3.03 8.65
N PRO A 130 -11.82 2.75 9.03
CA PRO A 130 -12.20 1.44 9.57
C PRO A 130 -12.29 0.38 8.49
N VAL A 131 -12.08 -0.87 8.90
CA VAL A 131 -12.39 -2.09 8.15
C VAL A 131 -13.13 -3.07 9.06
N SER A 132 -14.11 -3.80 8.50
CA SER A 132 -14.90 -4.80 9.23
C SER A 132 -15.58 -5.75 8.24
N HIS A 133 -15.52 -7.06 8.51
CA HIS A 133 -16.16 -8.08 7.69
C HIS A 133 -16.17 -9.43 8.43
N ASP A 134 -17.09 -10.31 8.07
CA ASP A 134 -17.18 -11.67 8.65
C ASP A 134 -16.11 -12.64 8.13
N ARG A 135 -15.27 -12.21 7.17
CA ARG A 135 -14.38 -13.08 6.40
C ARG A 135 -12.96 -12.52 6.28
N PHE A 136 -12.33 -12.25 7.41
CA PHE A 136 -10.90 -11.93 7.46
C PHE A 136 -10.07 -13.20 7.59
N SER A 137 -9.01 -13.33 6.80
CA SER A 137 -7.91 -14.27 7.09
C SER A 137 -6.92 -13.58 8.01
N ASP A 138 -6.61 -14.18 9.16
CA ASP A 138 -5.62 -13.65 10.10
C ASP A 138 -4.34 -14.49 10.07
N LEU A 139 -3.40 -14.02 9.25
CA LEU A 139 -2.07 -14.63 9.10
C LEU A 139 -1.08 -14.15 10.17
N THR A 140 -1.54 -13.37 11.16
CA THR A 140 -0.74 -12.98 12.33
C THR A 140 -0.91 -13.89 13.54
N ALA A 141 -1.87 -14.83 13.47
CA ALA A 141 -2.10 -15.83 14.50
C ALA A 141 -0.92 -16.81 14.65
N ASP A 142 -0.69 -17.30 15.87
CA ASP A 142 0.44 -18.18 16.21
C ASP A 142 0.57 -19.41 15.31
N ARG A 143 -0.56 -19.99 14.87
CA ARG A 143 -0.55 -21.16 13.98
C ARG A 143 0.04 -20.90 12.59
N ALA A 144 0.10 -19.63 12.16
CA ALA A 144 0.70 -19.20 10.89
C ALA A 144 2.17 -18.78 11.05
N SER A 145 2.73 -18.83 12.28
CA SER A 145 4.08 -18.35 12.58
C SER A 145 5.16 -19.04 11.72
N ASP A 146 5.06 -20.35 11.51
CA ASP A 146 5.97 -21.14 10.67
C ASP A 146 5.96 -20.69 9.19
N TYR A 147 4.91 -20.00 8.75
CA TYR A 147 4.75 -19.50 7.39
C TYR A 147 5.06 -18.02 7.27
N ARG A 148 5.32 -17.31 8.37
CA ARG A 148 5.53 -15.85 8.40
C ARG A 148 6.60 -15.40 7.40
N SER A 149 7.74 -16.08 7.36
CA SER A 149 8.84 -15.72 6.45
C SER A 149 8.47 -15.87 4.98
N ARG A 150 7.58 -16.81 4.64
CA ARG A 150 7.10 -17.05 3.27
C ARG A 150 5.96 -16.11 2.88
N ILE A 151 5.09 -15.75 3.83
CA ILE A 151 3.98 -14.81 3.63
C ILE A 151 4.51 -13.39 3.44
N SER A 152 5.48 -13.02 4.29
CA SER A 152 6.08 -11.69 4.36
C SER A 152 7.50 -11.67 3.81
N ASP A 153 7.80 -12.54 2.83
CA ASP A 153 9.10 -12.55 2.16
C ASP A 153 9.30 -11.19 1.45
N PRO A 154 10.35 -10.42 1.76
CA PRO A 154 10.60 -9.12 1.15
C PRO A 154 11.11 -9.23 -0.30
N ALA A 155 11.64 -10.39 -0.71
CA ALA A 155 12.28 -10.64 -1.99
C ALA A 155 11.47 -11.54 -2.94
N SER A 156 10.39 -12.17 -2.45
CA SER A 156 9.51 -12.98 -3.31
C SER A 156 8.04 -12.80 -2.94
N TYR A 157 7.19 -12.81 -3.96
CA TYR A 157 5.73 -12.84 -3.81
C TYR A 157 5.11 -14.21 -4.13
N ASP A 158 5.89 -15.22 -4.50
CA ASP A 158 5.35 -16.48 -5.05
C ASP A 158 4.37 -17.18 -4.10
N PHE A 159 4.77 -17.30 -2.82
CA PHE A 159 3.92 -17.94 -1.82
C PHE A 159 2.69 -17.09 -1.48
N SER A 160 2.89 -15.78 -1.29
CA SER A 160 1.80 -14.88 -0.89
C SER A 160 0.81 -14.60 -2.03
N GLN A 161 1.23 -14.60 -3.29
CA GLN A 161 0.33 -14.51 -4.45
C GLN A 161 -0.50 -15.79 -4.58
N SER A 162 0.14 -16.95 -4.47
CA SER A 162 -0.58 -18.24 -4.46
C SER A 162 -1.60 -18.31 -3.31
N LEU A 163 -1.25 -17.75 -2.14
CA LEU A 163 -2.13 -17.66 -0.98
C LEU A 163 -3.26 -16.66 -1.20
N GLY A 164 -2.96 -15.50 -1.77
CA GLY A 164 -3.95 -14.47 -2.10
C GLY A 164 -5.01 -14.97 -3.07
N ALA A 165 -4.61 -15.70 -4.12
CA ALA A 165 -5.54 -16.30 -5.07
C ALA A 165 -6.49 -17.29 -4.39
N GLN A 166 -5.96 -18.23 -3.59
CA GLN A 166 -6.78 -19.21 -2.87
C GLN A 166 -7.67 -18.56 -1.80
N LEU A 167 -7.20 -17.50 -1.13
CA LEU A 167 -8.01 -16.75 -0.17
C LEU A 167 -9.17 -16.01 -0.86
N ARG A 168 -8.96 -15.47 -2.05
CA ARG A 168 -10.06 -14.90 -2.85
C ARG A 168 -11.07 -15.95 -3.28
N GLU A 169 -10.61 -17.11 -3.75
CA GLU A 169 -11.49 -18.24 -4.09
C GLU A 169 -12.29 -18.71 -2.87
N ALA A 170 -11.65 -18.72 -1.70
CA ALA A 170 -12.28 -18.98 -0.41
C ALA A 170 -13.10 -17.79 0.13
N GLY A 171 -13.28 -16.71 -0.63
CA GLY A 171 -14.13 -15.57 -0.31
C GLY A 171 -13.66 -14.70 0.86
N ALA A 172 -12.35 -14.66 1.14
CA ALA A 172 -11.79 -13.73 2.10
C ALA A 172 -11.97 -12.28 1.62
N ALA A 173 -12.44 -11.42 2.51
CA ALA A 173 -12.63 -10.00 2.23
C ALA A 173 -11.38 -9.18 2.54
N ALA A 174 -10.58 -9.64 3.51
CA ALA A 174 -9.33 -8.99 3.90
C ALA A 174 -8.36 -9.98 4.56
N ILE A 175 -7.07 -9.61 4.58
CA ILE A 175 -5.98 -10.43 5.12
C ILE A 175 -5.15 -9.59 6.07
N TRP A 176 -5.09 -9.95 7.35
CA TRP A 176 -4.08 -9.43 8.28
C TRP A 176 -2.78 -10.22 8.12
N PHE A 177 -1.64 -9.53 7.98
CA PHE A 177 -0.34 -10.17 7.81
C PHE A 177 0.79 -9.30 8.34
N PHE A 178 1.89 -9.90 8.80
CA PHE A 178 3.05 -9.12 9.23
C PHE A 178 3.67 -8.35 8.06
N SER A 179 4.08 -7.11 8.29
CA SER A 179 4.87 -6.35 7.32
C SER A 179 6.17 -7.09 7.00
N ALA A 180 6.58 -7.01 5.74
CA ALA A 180 7.87 -7.51 5.28
C ALA A 180 9.02 -6.52 5.54
N ARG A 181 8.69 -5.29 5.95
CA ARG A 181 9.63 -4.16 6.08
C ARG A 181 9.71 -3.65 7.51
N ALA A 182 8.57 -3.36 8.13
CA ALA A 182 8.51 -2.91 9.50
C ALA A 182 8.53 -4.11 10.46
N LYS A 183 9.55 -4.17 11.33
CA LYS A 183 9.65 -5.20 12.36
C LYS A 183 8.42 -5.18 13.27
N GLN A 184 7.75 -6.32 13.38
CA GLN A 184 6.49 -6.50 14.13
C GLN A 184 5.29 -5.68 13.63
N GLY A 185 5.46 -4.81 12.64
CA GLY A 185 4.36 -4.06 12.04
C GLY A 185 3.36 -4.99 11.35
N ILE A 186 2.09 -4.61 11.35
CA ILE A 186 1.04 -5.43 10.73
C ILE A 186 0.37 -4.66 9.62
N ASN A 187 0.30 -5.30 8.46
CA ASN A 187 -0.39 -4.82 7.29
C ASN A 187 -1.73 -5.54 7.09
N CYS A 188 -2.57 -4.92 6.27
CA CYS A 188 -3.81 -5.49 5.80
C CYS A 188 -3.91 -5.37 4.28
N ALA A 189 -4.31 -6.46 3.64
CA ALA A 189 -4.71 -6.48 2.24
C ALA A 189 -6.23 -6.58 2.20
N VAL A 190 -6.92 -5.52 1.78
CA VAL A 190 -8.37 -5.52 1.56
C VAL A 190 -8.64 -5.96 0.14
N LEU A 191 -9.25 -7.14 0.00
CA LEU A 191 -9.54 -7.80 -1.27
C LEU A 191 -10.93 -7.42 -1.79
N ASP A 192 -11.89 -7.25 -0.89
CA ASP A 192 -13.28 -6.90 -1.18
C ASP A 192 -13.60 -5.49 -0.63
N PRO A 193 -14.06 -4.54 -1.48
CA PRO A 193 -14.54 -3.23 -1.04
C PRO A 193 -15.56 -3.26 0.09
N ALA A 194 -16.38 -4.33 0.20
CA ALA A 194 -17.38 -4.49 1.25
C ALA A 194 -16.79 -4.62 2.66
N ALA A 195 -15.48 -4.89 2.79
CA ALA A 195 -14.79 -4.84 4.08
C ALA A 195 -14.62 -3.42 4.62
N ILE A 196 -14.91 -2.38 3.83
CA ILE A 196 -14.89 -0.99 4.27
C ILE A 196 -16.35 -0.55 4.48
N PRO A 197 -16.74 -0.10 5.68
CA PRO A 197 -18.12 0.32 5.94
C PRO A 197 -18.61 1.41 4.98
N GLY A 198 -19.88 1.30 4.56
CA GLY A 198 -20.49 2.28 3.67
C GLY A 198 -20.50 3.70 4.24
N GLY A 199 -20.25 4.70 3.39
CA GLY A 199 -20.21 6.11 3.81
C GLY A 199 -18.96 6.52 4.60
N THR A 200 -17.95 5.63 4.71
CA THR A 200 -16.68 5.95 5.34
C THR A 200 -15.98 7.12 4.65
N VAL A 201 -15.74 8.19 5.40
CA VAL A 201 -14.84 9.29 5.04
C VAL A 201 -13.57 9.11 5.86
N PRO A 202 -12.39 8.92 5.23
CA PRO A 202 -11.16 8.74 5.96
C PRO A 202 -10.79 9.99 6.76
N GLN A 203 -10.22 9.82 7.95
CA GLN A 203 -9.57 10.90 8.68
C GLN A 203 -8.23 11.20 8.02
N GLU A 204 -7.89 12.48 7.85
CA GLU A 204 -6.68 12.89 7.15
C GLU A 204 -5.74 13.68 8.07
N SER A 205 -4.44 13.44 7.93
CA SER A 205 -3.39 14.24 8.56
C SER A 205 -2.25 14.47 7.57
N HIS A 206 -1.74 15.70 7.49
CA HIS A 206 -0.68 16.07 6.56
C HIS A 206 0.69 15.94 7.21
N TRP A 207 1.62 15.35 6.49
CA TRP A 207 2.99 15.07 6.90
C TRP A 207 3.97 15.60 5.87
N GLN A 208 5.06 16.18 6.35
CA GLN A 208 6.24 16.47 5.55
C GLN A 208 7.20 15.28 5.67
N LEU A 209 7.91 14.98 4.60
CA LEU A 209 8.99 14.00 4.63
C LEU A 209 10.28 14.56 4.04
N GLN A 210 11.39 14.07 4.56
CA GLN A 210 12.72 14.24 3.99
C GLN A 210 13.40 12.88 3.96
N LEU A 211 13.85 12.46 2.79
CA LEU A 211 14.50 11.16 2.59
C LEU A 211 15.84 11.35 1.88
N ASP A 212 16.88 10.74 2.41
CA ASP A 212 18.19 10.61 1.78
C ASP A 212 18.65 9.14 1.75
N ALA A 213 19.95 8.89 1.56
CA ALA A 213 20.48 7.53 1.51
C ALA A 213 20.40 6.75 2.83
N SER A 214 20.27 7.41 3.99
CA SER A 214 20.38 6.77 5.31
C SER A 214 19.10 6.81 6.12
N HIS A 215 18.23 7.80 5.91
CA HIS A 215 17.02 7.94 6.70
C HIS A 215 15.87 8.59 5.92
N CYS A 216 14.66 8.30 6.38
CA CYS A 216 13.42 8.96 5.98
C CYS A 216 12.79 9.56 7.24
N TRP A 217 12.90 10.87 7.38
CA TRP A 217 12.24 11.63 8.41
C TRP A 217 10.81 11.99 7.99
N TRP A 218 9.87 11.86 8.91
CA TRP A 218 8.49 12.28 8.81
C TRP A 218 8.19 13.29 9.91
N GLY A 219 7.61 14.42 9.56
CA GLY A 219 7.22 15.43 10.54
C GLY A 219 5.87 16.05 10.25
N GLN A 220 5.16 16.35 11.33
CA GLN A 220 3.91 17.10 11.30
C GLN A 220 4.10 18.42 12.07
N ALA A 221 3.59 19.52 11.53
CA ALA A 221 3.75 20.84 12.14
C ALA A 221 3.19 20.85 13.57
N GLY A 222 4.02 21.19 14.56
CA GLY A 222 3.62 21.31 15.97
C GLY A 222 3.33 19.99 16.70
N SER A 223 3.80 18.85 16.18
CA SER A 223 3.46 17.50 16.64
C SER A 223 4.69 16.56 16.67
N GLU A 224 4.43 15.25 16.77
CA GLU A 224 5.40 14.16 16.73
C GLU A 224 6.15 14.07 15.38
N SER A 225 7.39 13.58 15.43
CA SER A 225 8.18 13.22 14.26
C SER A 225 8.63 11.77 14.36
N PHE A 226 8.71 11.09 13.22
CA PHE A 226 9.18 9.72 13.13
C PHE A 226 10.38 9.65 12.19
N GLU A 227 11.30 8.74 12.47
CA GLU A 227 12.44 8.47 11.59
C GLU A 227 12.47 6.98 11.29
N VAL A 228 12.57 6.66 10.01
CA VAL A 228 12.84 5.31 9.51
C VAL A 228 14.28 5.31 9.02
N ARG A 229 15.13 4.45 9.57
CA ARG A 229 16.51 4.32 9.10
C ARG A 229 16.59 3.27 7.99
N TYR A 230 17.42 3.53 6.98
CA TYR A 230 17.64 2.61 5.87
C TYR A 230 18.14 1.24 6.37
N GLU A 231 19.05 1.24 7.36
CA GLU A 231 19.59 0.02 7.96
C GLU A 231 18.53 -0.90 8.61
N ASP A 232 17.36 -0.36 8.99
CA ASP A 232 16.29 -1.14 9.62
C ASP A 232 15.45 -1.93 8.59
N VAL A 233 15.61 -1.66 7.29
CA VAL A 233 14.77 -2.23 6.21
C VAL A 233 15.54 -2.95 5.10
N VAL A 234 16.87 -3.06 5.24
CA VAL A 234 17.75 -3.80 4.31
C VAL A 234 17.97 -5.24 4.75
N ASP A 235 18.39 -6.08 3.80
CA ASP A 235 18.86 -7.42 4.11
C ASP A 235 20.36 -7.45 4.51
N SER A 236 20.92 -8.66 4.58
CA SER A 236 22.33 -8.86 4.93
C SER A 236 23.34 -8.31 3.92
N SER A 237 22.96 -8.01 2.67
CA SER A 237 23.86 -7.33 1.72
C SER A 237 23.84 -5.81 1.87
N GLY A 238 22.91 -5.27 2.66
CA GLY A 238 22.73 -3.83 2.81
C GLY A 238 21.82 -3.21 1.74
N ASP A 239 21.09 -4.03 1.00
CA ASP A 239 20.14 -3.59 -0.02
C ASP A 239 18.69 -3.80 0.43
N ILE A 240 17.76 -3.01 -0.09
CA ILE A 240 16.33 -3.26 0.09
C ILE A 240 15.93 -4.40 -0.85
N PRO A 241 15.45 -5.55 -0.34
CA PRO A 241 15.06 -6.64 -1.22
C PRO A 241 13.90 -6.23 -2.14
N GLN A 242 14.00 -6.57 -3.42
CA GLN A 242 12.97 -6.28 -4.41
C GLN A 242 12.19 -7.54 -4.75
N PRO A 243 10.87 -7.58 -4.54
CA PRO A 243 10.08 -8.80 -4.70
C PRO A 243 9.83 -9.22 -6.15
N ALA A 244 10.38 -8.48 -7.12
CA ALA A 244 9.93 -8.46 -8.50
C ALA A 244 11.04 -8.05 -9.49
N LEU A 245 12.31 -8.35 -9.17
CA LEU A 245 13.44 -8.28 -10.12
C LEU A 245 14.10 -9.66 -10.25
#